data_AF-A0A945K2E1-F1
#
_entry.id   AF-A0A945K2E1-F1
#
_cell.length_a   1.000
_cell.length_b   1.000
_cell.length_c   1.000
_cell.angle_alpha   90.00
_cell.angle_beta   90.00
_cell.angle_gamma   90.00
#
_symmetry.space_group_name_H-M   'P 1'
#
loop_
_entity.id
_entity.type
_entity.pdbx_description
1 polymer ?
#
loop_
_entity_poly.entity_id
_entity_poly.type
_entity_poly.pdbx_seq_one_letter_code
_entity_poly.pdbx_strand_id
1 'polypeptide(L)'
;MWRLQRIIVAAGLVLLLMATGSTAQGGGFQLKQDQVSGTQARLLSVLYPGLGQLAVGHRQRGTAMIVGHTAFLVAWLSSNSDFGTHEDQFDLESARYLSLREGGSFEDATEAWRRLSDRKDDIDQAHTTRVTFAALTAILYGYNLVDVFLLGGVEPPQDRRMSLSPRKIGEAPGLALVARWR
;
A
#
# COMPACT_ATOMS: atom_id res chain seq x y z
N MET A 1 -7.86 -16.25 -12.89
CA MET A 1 -7.03 -15.41 -12.00
C MET A 1 -7.26 -13.90 -12.20
N TRP A 2 -7.52 -13.43 -13.43
CA TRP A 2 -7.87 -12.02 -13.74
C TRP A 2 -9.04 -11.43 -12.93
N ARG A 3 -10.03 -12.26 -12.58
CA ARG A 3 -11.15 -11.86 -11.70
C ARG A 3 -10.69 -11.57 -10.26
N LEU A 4 -9.70 -12.31 -9.74
CA LEU A 4 -9.17 -12.11 -8.38
C LEU A 4 -8.35 -10.82 -8.28
N GLN A 5 -7.50 -10.55 -9.28
CA GLN A 5 -6.73 -9.30 -9.34
C GLN A 5 -7.64 -8.07 -9.44
N ARG A 6 -8.71 -8.13 -10.24
CA ARG A 6 -9.74 -7.09 -10.28
C ARG A 6 -10.46 -6.92 -8.95
N ILE A 7 -10.74 -8.01 -8.23
CA ILE A 7 -11.36 -7.96 -6.90
C ILE A 7 -10.40 -7.36 -5.88
N ILE A 8 -9.10 -7.67 -5.91
CA ILE A 8 -8.12 -7.12 -4.97
C ILE A 8 -7.89 -5.63 -5.23
N VAL A 9 -7.75 -5.23 -6.49
CA VAL A 9 -7.61 -3.81 -6.87
C VAL A 9 -8.89 -3.04 -6.58
N ALA A 10 -10.07 -3.59 -6.90
CA ALA A 10 -11.34 -2.96 -6.59
C ALA A 10 -11.61 -2.91 -5.07
N ALA A 11 -11.25 -3.95 -4.32
CA ALA A 11 -11.38 -3.96 -2.85
C ALA A 11 -10.42 -2.96 -2.22
N GLY A 12 -9.18 -2.85 -2.71
CA GLY A 12 -8.22 -1.84 -2.27
C GLY A 12 -8.72 -0.42 -2.57
N LEU A 13 -9.26 -0.18 -3.77
CA LEU A 13 -9.83 1.10 -4.18
C LEU A 13 -11.09 1.45 -3.38
N VAL A 14 -11.97 0.48 -3.15
CA VAL A 14 -13.19 0.64 -2.33
C VAL A 14 -12.82 0.89 -0.87
N LEU A 15 -11.82 0.20 -0.30
CA LEU A 15 -11.34 0.51 1.06
C LEU A 15 -10.72 1.91 1.13
N LEU A 16 -9.99 2.33 0.10
CA LEU A 16 -9.43 3.69 0.01
C LEU A 16 -10.55 4.76 -0.03
N LEU A 17 -11.61 4.50 -0.81
CA LEU A 17 -12.79 5.37 -0.94
C LEU A 17 -13.70 5.34 0.32
N MET A 18 -13.77 4.22 1.04
CA MET A 18 -14.52 4.09 2.29
C MET A 18 -13.77 4.75 3.46
N ALA A 19 -12.43 4.74 3.45
CA ALA A 19 -11.61 5.45 4.44
C ALA A 19 -11.77 6.98 4.35
N THR A 20 -12.14 7.51 3.18
CA THR A 20 -12.49 8.94 3.00
C THR A 20 -13.90 9.31 3.49
N GLY A 21 -14.78 8.33 3.78
CA GLY A 21 -16.22 8.56 3.97
C GLY A 21 -16.79 8.33 5.37
N SER A 22 -16.04 7.85 6.37
CA SER A 22 -16.61 7.49 7.68
C SER A 22 -16.03 8.31 8.84
N THR A 23 -16.78 9.34 9.25
CA THR A 23 -16.66 10.00 10.55
C THR A 23 -17.14 9.07 11.67
N ALA A 24 -16.28 8.15 12.11
CA ALA A 24 -16.48 7.45 13.38
C ALA A 24 -15.85 8.29 14.51
N GLN A 25 -16.51 9.38 14.90
CA GLN A 25 -16.27 10.02 16.20
C GLN A 25 -16.84 9.12 17.30
N GLY A 26 -16.10 8.09 17.68
CA GLY A 26 -16.36 7.34 18.90
C GLY A 26 -15.99 8.19 20.11
N GLY A 27 -16.99 8.72 20.81
CA GLY A 27 -16.84 9.32 22.13
C GLY A 27 -16.41 8.24 23.13
N GLY A 28 -15.18 8.33 23.60
CA GLY A 28 -14.63 7.42 24.60
C GLY A 28 -13.31 8.00 25.12
N PHE A 29 -13.15 8.00 26.44
CA PHE A 29 -11.99 8.50 27.18
C PHE A 29 -10.67 8.38 26.41
N GLN A 30 -10.04 9.53 26.13
CA GLN A 30 -8.67 9.56 25.62
C GLN A 30 -7.73 9.14 26.74
N LEU A 31 -7.50 7.83 26.82
CA LEU A 31 -6.37 7.25 27.53
C LEU A 31 -5.12 8.00 27.09
N LYS A 32 -4.36 8.43 28.10
CA LYS A 32 -3.05 9.09 28.02
C LYS A 32 -2.25 8.45 26.88
N GLN A 33 -2.27 9.10 25.72
CA GLN A 33 -1.53 8.65 24.55
C GLN A 33 -0.08 9.01 24.88
N ASP A 34 0.69 8.03 25.35
CA ASP A 34 2.13 8.21 25.52
C ASP A 34 2.65 8.81 24.22
N GLN A 35 3.14 10.04 24.31
CA GLN A 35 3.50 10.83 23.14
C GLN A 35 4.72 10.16 22.51
N VAL A 36 4.48 9.34 21.49
CA VAL A 36 5.53 8.74 20.67
C VAL A 36 6.41 9.87 20.15
N SER A 37 7.72 9.81 20.41
CA SER A 37 8.63 10.85 19.96
C SER A 37 8.58 10.98 18.44
N GLY A 38 8.74 12.19 17.91
CA GLY A 38 8.75 12.42 16.46
C GLY A 38 9.79 11.55 15.73
N THR A 39 10.93 11.28 16.37
CA THR A 39 11.95 10.36 15.84
C THR A 39 11.45 8.92 15.73
N GLN A 40 10.76 8.42 16.75
CA GLN A 40 10.18 7.08 16.74
C GLN A 40 9.07 6.96 15.67
N ALA A 41 8.25 8.00 15.51
CA ALA A 41 7.25 8.05 14.46
C ALA A 41 7.89 8.02 13.06
N ARG A 42 8.98 8.76 12.84
CA ARG A 42 9.73 8.71 11.58
C ARG A 42 10.31 7.32 11.29
N LEU A 43 10.91 6.68 12.29
CA LEU A 43 11.42 5.31 12.17
C LEU A 43 10.31 4.32 11.79
N LEU A 44 9.15 4.43 12.43
CA LEU A 44 7.99 3.61 12.08
C LEU A 44 7.55 3.81 10.63
N SER A 45 7.51 5.05 10.15
CA SER A 45 7.17 5.33 8.74
C SER A 45 8.25 4.86 7.75
N VAL A 46 9.52 4.78 8.15
CA VAL A 46 10.57 4.15 7.33
C VAL A 46 10.36 2.64 7.27
N LEU A 47 9.99 1.99 8.38
CA LEU A 47 9.73 0.55 8.41
C LEU A 47 8.54 0.18 7.52
N TYR A 48 7.45 0.95 7.60
CA TYR A 48 6.27 0.70 6.77
C TYR A 48 5.44 1.97 6.57
N PRO A 49 4.96 2.24 5.35
CA PRO A 49 4.14 3.42 5.09
C PRO A 49 2.90 3.49 5.96
N GLY A 50 2.68 4.64 6.61
CA GLY A 50 1.52 4.91 7.44
C GLY A 50 1.65 4.57 8.93
N LEU A 51 2.67 3.80 9.36
CA LEU A 51 2.82 3.45 10.78
C LEU A 51 3.15 4.66 11.66
N GLY A 52 4.04 5.54 11.22
CA GLY A 52 4.37 6.76 11.98
C GLY A 52 3.18 7.70 12.10
N GLN A 53 2.43 7.88 11.01
CA GLN A 53 1.20 8.66 10.99
C GLN A 53 0.15 8.10 11.98
N LEU A 54 -0.03 6.78 12.02
CA LEU A 54 -0.91 6.13 13.00
C LEU A 54 -0.43 6.33 14.43
N ALA A 55 0.88 6.20 14.68
CA ALA A 55 1.48 6.34 16.00
C ALA A 55 1.24 7.74 16.60
N VAL A 56 1.24 8.79 15.79
CA VAL A 56 1.01 10.17 16.24
C VAL A 56 -0.47 10.61 16.20
N GLY A 57 -1.37 9.72 15.78
CA GLY A 57 -2.82 9.95 15.82
C GLY A 57 -3.49 10.33 14.49
N HIS A 58 -2.75 10.38 13.37
CA HIS A 58 -3.31 10.58 12.02
C HIS A 58 -3.95 9.30 11.49
N ARG A 59 -5.06 8.88 12.10
CA ARG A 59 -5.70 7.56 11.86
C ARG A 59 -6.10 7.32 10.40
N GLN A 60 -6.74 8.29 9.76
CA GLN A 60 -7.21 8.14 8.38
C GLN A 60 -6.02 8.04 7.41
N ARG A 61 -5.07 8.97 7.52
CA ARG A 61 -3.90 9.02 6.64
C ARG A 61 -3.02 7.78 6.78
N GLY A 62 -2.70 7.39 8.01
CA GLY A 62 -1.87 6.22 8.26
C GLY A 62 -2.55 4.92 7.83
N THR A 63 -3.86 4.77 8.09
CA THR A 63 -4.63 3.61 7.59
C THR A 63 -4.65 3.56 6.07
N ALA A 64 -4.90 4.68 5.39
CA ALA A 64 -4.94 4.74 3.94
C ALA A 64 -3.59 4.35 3.31
N MET A 65 -2.48 4.85 3.89
CA MET A 65 -1.13 4.46 3.46
C MET A 65 -0.85 2.98 3.66
N ILE A 66 -1.21 2.42 4.83
CA ILE A 66 -1.01 0.99 5.10
C ILE A 66 -1.80 0.14 4.11
N VAL A 67 -3.10 0.42 3.96
CA VAL A 67 -3.98 -0.36 3.09
C VAL A 67 -3.52 -0.25 1.63
N GLY A 68 -3.23 0.96 1.16
CA GLY A 68 -2.75 1.19 -0.20
C GLY A 68 -1.42 0.48 -0.47
N HIS A 69 -0.46 0.59 0.45
CA HIS A 69 0.85 -0.05 0.29
C HIS A 69 0.74 -1.56 0.31
N THR A 70 -0.03 -2.12 1.24
CA THR A 70 -0.29 -3.57 1.29
C THR A 70 -0.95 -4.05 0.00
N ALA A 71 -1.94 -3.33 -0.52
CA ALA A 71 -2.63 -3.69 -1.75
C ALA A 71 -1.69 -3.71 -2.96
N PHE A 72 -0.88 -2.65 -3.14
CA PHE A 72 0.09 -2.61 -4.24
C PHE A 72 1.20 -3.65 -4.08
N LEU A 73 1.70 -3.86 -2.87
CA LEU A 73 2.72 -4.86 -2.59
C LEU A 73 2.22 -6.28 -2.88
N VAL A 74 1.01 -6.62 -2.45
CA VAL A 74 0.39 -7.92 -2.75
C VAL A 74 0.16 -8.09 -4.25
N ALA A 75 -0.33 -7.05 -4.93
CA ALA A 75 -0.52 -7.09 -6.37
C ALA A 75 0.81 -7.25 -7.13
N TRP A 76 1.89 -6.60 -6.66
CA TRP A 76 3.23 -6.78 -7.20
C TRP A 76 3.75 -8.20 -6.98
N LEU A 77 3.67 -8.73 -5.76
CA LEU A 77 4.12 -10.11 -5.46
C LEU A 77 3.35 -11.15 -6.29
N SER A 78 2.03 -10.98 -6.42
CA SER A 78 1.20 -11.85 -7.26
C SER A 78 1.60 -11.76 -8.73
N SER A 79 1.73 -10.55 -9.29
CA SER A 79 2.12 -10.38 -10.69
C SER A 79 3.57 -10.82 -10.97
N ASN A 80 4.46 -10.73 -9.98
CA ASN A 80 5.82 -11.26 -10.08
C ASN A 80 5.83 -12.80 -10.15
N SER A 81 5.00 -13.46 -9.35
CA SER A 81 4.83 -14.92 -9.41
C SER A 81 4.19 -15.36 -10.73
N ASP A 82 3.16 -14.65 -11.19
CA ASP A 82 2.50 -14.93 -12.47
C ASP A 82 3.49 -14.77 -13.64
N PHE A 83 4.31 -13.71 -13.63
CA PHE A 83 5.35 -13.47 -14.63
C PHE A 83 6.32 -14.65 -14.72
N GLY A 84 6.84 -15.15 -13.59
CA GLY A 84 7.75 -16.30 -13.60
C GLY A 84 7.12 -17.56 -14.20
N THR A 85 5.81 -17.77 -13.97
CA THR A 85 5.09 -18.90 -14.58
C THR A 85 4.96 -18.75 -16.09
N HIS A 86 4.70 -17.53 -16.58
CA HIS A 86 4.63 -17.25 -18.01
C HIS A 86 6.00 -17.35 -18.70
N GLU A 87 7.07 -16.95 -18.01
CA GLU A 87 8.47 -17.12 -18.45
C GLU A 87 8.81 -18.60 -18.62
N ASP A 88 8.56 -19.44 -17.62
CA ASP A 88 8.79 -20.89 -17.69
C ASP A 88 8.02 -21.55 -18.85
N GLN A 89 6.77 -21.14 -19.08
CA GLN A 89 5.95 -21.66 -20.19
C GLN A 89 6.47 -21.19 -21.57
N PHE A 90 6.93 -19.95 -21.66
CA PHE A 90 7.50 -19.40 -22.88
C PHE A 90 8.79 -20.11 -23.25
N ASP A 91 9.65 -20.40 -22.28
CA ASP A 91 10.90 -21.14 -22.50
C ASP A 91 10.65 -22.57 -22.98
N LEU A 92 9.66 -23.25 -22.38
CA LEU A 92 9.26 -24.60 -22.77
C LEU A 92 8.70 -24.65 -24.21
N GLU A 93 7.83 -23.71 -24.58
CA GLU A 93 7.29 -23.62 -25.94
C GLU A 93 8.35 -23.16 -26.97
N SER A 94 9.29 -22.31 -26.56
CA SER A 94 10.43 -21.91 -27.41
C SER A 94 11.30 -23.12 -27.75
N ALA A 95 11.62 -23.97 -26.76
CA ALA A 95 12.38 -25.19 -26.98
C ALA A 95 11.62 -26.17 -27.91
N ARG A 96 10.30 -26.29 -27.74
CA ARG A 96 9.45 -27.10 -28.63
C ARG A 96 9.42 -26.57 -30.05
N TYR A 97 9.28 -25.27 -30.24
CA TYR A 97 9.31 -24.65 -31.57
C TYR A 97 10.66 -24.89 -32.26
N LEU A 98 11.78 -24.69 -31.57
CA LEU A 98 13.12 -24.90 -32.12
C LEU A 98 13.32 -26.35 -32.59
N SER A 99 12.91 -27.34 -31.78
CA SER A 99 13.00 -28.75 -32.17
C SER A 99 12.12 -29.11 -33.37
N LEU A 100 10.91 -28.54 -33.48
CA LEU A 100 10.03 -28.74 -34.65
C LEU A 100 10.54 -28.04 -35.90
N ARG A 101 11.19 -26.89 -35.75
CA ARG A 101 11.79 -26.15 -36.87
C ARG A 101 12.97 -26.89 -37.49
N GLU A 102 13.76 -27.59 -36.67
CA GLU A 102 14.98 -28.27 -37.09
C GLU A 102 14.75 -29.68 -37.65
N GLY A 103 13.61 -30.32 -37.36
CA GLY A 103 13.35 -31.69 -37.81
C GLY A 103 11.88 -32.09 -37.99
N GLY A 104 10.93 -31.16 -37.89
CA GLY A 104 9.48 -31.41 -37.95
C GLY A 104 8.80 -30.99 -39.26
N SER A 105 7.48 -31.13 -39.31
CA SER A 105 6.67 -30.68 -40.45
C SER A 105 6.48 -29.16 -40.45
N PHE A 106 6.36 -28.56 -41.64
CA PHE A 106 6.16 -27.12 -41.80
C PHE A 106 4.83 -26.63 -41.17
N GLU A 107 3.79 -27.45 -41.23
CA GLU A 107 2.49 -27.14 -40.64
C GLU A 107 2.57 -27.11 -39.11
N ASP A 108 3.24 -28.10 -38.51
CA ASP A 108 3.47 -28.16 -37.05
C ASP A 108 4.34 -26.99 -36.56
N ALA A 109 5.34 -26.59 -37.35
CA ALA A 109 6.18 -25.43 -37.03
C ALA A 109 5.40 -24.11 -37.10
N THR A 110 4.44 -23.99 -38.02
CA THR A 110 3.59 -22.79 -38.16
C THR A 110 2.59 -22.69 -37.00
N GLU A 111 2.00 -23.81 -36.57
CA GLU A 111 1.12 -23.85 -35.40
C GLU A 111 1.90 -23.55 -34.11
N ALA A 112 3.10 -24.12 -33.97
CA ALA A 112 4.00 -23.83 -32.84
C ALA A 112 4.42 -22.36 -32.80
N TRP A 113 4.72 -21.74 -33.95
CA TRP A 113 5.01 -20.31 -34.04
C TRP A 113 3.84 -19.45 -33.56
N ARG A 114 2.61 -19.80 -33.97
CA ARG A 114 1.42 -19.07 -33.53
C ARG A 114 1.21 -19.16 -32.02
N ARG A 115 1.35 -20.36 -31.44
CA ARG A 115 1.30 -20.56 -29.98
C ARG A 115 2.39 -19.75 -29.26
N LEU A 116 3.61 -19.73 -29.81
CA LEU A 116 4.72 -18.97 -29.23
C LEU A 116 4.46 -17.45 -29.27
N SER A 117 3.86 -16.94 -30.35
CA SER A 117 3.48 -15.53 -30.47
C SER A 117 2.42 -15.16 -29.42
N ASP A 118 1.39 -15.98 -29.24
CA ASP A 118 0.36 -15.73 -28.21
C ASP A 118 0.99 -15.72 -26.81
N ARG A 119 1.96 -16.62 -26.53
CA ARG A 119 2.70 -16.64 -25.26
C ARG A 119 3.60 -15.43 -25.07
N LYS A 120 4.15 -14.87 -26.15
CA LYS A 120 4.91 -13.63 -26.10
C LYS A 120 4.03 -12.46 -25.63
N ASP A 121 2.80 -12.38 -26.13
CA ASP A 121 1.88 -11.32 -25.71
C ASP A 121 1.48 -11.48 -24.23
N ASP A 122 1.26 -12.72 -23.77
CA ASP A 122 0.99 -13.03 -22.36
C ASP A 122 2.13 -12.56 -21.44
N ILE A 123 3.39 -12.87 -21.78
CA ILE A 123 4.56 -12.49 -20.96
C ILE A 123 4.80 -10.98 -20.96
N ASP A 124 4.59 -10.30 -22.10
CA ASP A 124 4.72 -8.85 -22.21
C ASP A 124 3.65 -8.13 -21.34
N GLN A 125 2.43 -8.67 -21.30
CA GLN A 125 1.37 -8.18 -20.41
C GLN A 125 1.71 -8.43 -18.92
N ALA A 126 2.20 -9.63 -18.59
CA ALA A 126 2.60 -9.97 -17.22
C ALA A 126 3.74 -9.07 -16.74
N HIS A 127 4.74 -8.82 -17.60
CA HIS A 127 5.85 -7.92 -17.33
C HIS A 127 5.36 -6.49 -17.04
N THR A 128 4.49 -5.97 -17.90
CA THR A 128 3.93 -4.62 -17.77
C THR A 128 3.16 -4.47 -16.44
N THR A 129 2.36 -5.49 -16.09
CA THR A 129 1.59 -5.53 -14.84
C THR A 129 2.51 -5.53 -13.62
N ARG A 130 3.55 -6.38 -13.64
CA ARG A 130 4.57 -6.46 -12.57
C ARG A 130 5.26 -5.12 -12.36
N VAL A 131 5.75 -4.50 -13.43
CA VAL A 131 6.45 -3.21 -13.36
C VAL A 131 5.52 -2.11 -12.86
N THR A 132 4.26 -2.12 -13.27
CA THR A 132 3.26 -1.13 -12.82
C THR A 132 3.04 -1.19 -11.31
N PHE A 133 2.78 -2.38 -10.75
CA PHE A 133 2.58 -2.49 -9.29
C PHE A 133 3.85 -2.28 -8.49
N ALA A 134 5.02 -2.66 -9.03
CA ALA A 134 6.32 -2.31 -8.43
C ALA A 134 6.47 -0.79 -8.31
N ALA A 135 6.19 -0.07 -9.41
CA ALA A 135 6.28 1.38 -9.46
C ALA A 135 5.29 2.05 -8.50
N LEU A 136 4.02 1.59 -8.46
CA LEU A 136 3.01 2.11 -7.54
C LEU A 136 3.41 1.91 -6.07
N THR A 137 3.95 0.74 -5.74
CA THR A 137 4.47 0.45 -4.39
C THR A 137 5.60 1.41 -4.02
N ALA A 138 6.57 1.57 -4.92
CA ALA A 138 7.72 2.46 -4.72
C ALA A 138 7.30 3.94 -4.61
N ILE A 139 6.37 4.41 -5.45
CA ILE A 139 5.83 5.77 -5.42
C ILE A 139 5.14 6.04 -4.09
N LEU A 140 4.28 5.13 -3.63
CA LEU A 140 3.55 5.32 -2.37
C LEU A 140 4.50 5.31 -1.16
N TYR A 141 5.50 4.42 -1.19
CA TYR A 141 6.55 4.39 -0.17
C TYR A 141 7.34 5.72 -0.16
N GLY A 142 7.77 6.20 -1.33
CA GLY A 142 8.46 7.48 -1.49
C GLY A 142 7.63 8.67 -1.02
N TYR A 143 6.34 8.70 -1.37
CA TYR A 143 5.39 9.70 -0.88
C TYR A 143 5.31 9.71 0.65
N ASN A 144 5.24 8.53 1.28
CA ASN A 144 5.24 8.43 2.74
C ASN A 144 6.54 9.00 3.36
N LEU A 145 7.71 8.77 2.75
CA LEU A 145 8.95 9.37 3.25
C LEU A 145 8.94 10.89 3.11
N VAL A 146 8.57 11.41 1.93
CA VAL A 146 8.43 12.85 1.70
C VAL A 146 7.46 13.47 2.70
N ASP A 147 6.34 12.81 2.95
CA ASP A 147 5.36 13.26 3.92
C ASP A 147 5.94 13.40 5.33
N VAL A 148 6.64 12.38 5.78
CA VAL A 148 7.15 12.27 7.15
C VAL A 148 8.34 13.19 7.40
N PHE A 149 9.21 13.37 6.41
CA PHE A 149 10.44 14.16 6.55
C PHE A 149 10.27 15.63 6.13
N LEU A 150 9.40 15.93 5.16
CA LEU A 150 9.30 17.26 4.56
C LEU A 150 7.96 17.94 4.81
N LEU A 151 6.86 17.19 4.90
CA LEU A 151 5.50 17.75 4.99
C LEU A 151 4.89 17.71 6.40
N GLY A 152 5.66 17.30 7.41
CA GLY A 152 5.18 17.25 8.79
C GLY A 152 4.11 16.18 9.03
N GLY A 153 4.07 15.12 8.23
CA GLY A 153 3.06 14.06 8.32
C GLY A 153 3.02 13.31 9.66
N VAL A 154 4.06 13.45 10.48
CA VAL A 154 4.17 12.88 11.84
C VAL A 154 4.07 13.93 12.95
N GLU A 155 3.65 15.15 12.63
CA GLU A 155 3.36 16.15 13.66
C GLU A 155 2.00 15.83 14.31
N PRO A 156 1.87 15.88 15.64
CA PRO A 156 0.59 15.62 16.31
C PRO A 156 -0.49 16.58 15.81
N PRO A 157 -1.75 16.11 15.62
CA PRO A 157 -2.86 17.00 15.27
C PRO A 157 -2.94 18.18 16.25
N GLN A 158 -2.86 19.40 15.73
CA GLN A 158 -2.85 20.61 16.56
C GLN A 158 -4.15 20.78 17.36
N ASP A 159 -5.24 20.16 16.91
CA ASP A 159 -6.60 20.26 17.46
C ASP A 159 -6.82 19.54 18.80
N ARG A 160 -5.83 18.82 19.34
CA ARG A 160 -5.96 18.08 20.60
C ARG A 160 -4.88 18.39 21.63
N ARG A 161 -4.44 19.65 21.72
CA ARG A 161 -3.76 20.13 22.95
C ARG A 161 -4.78 20.40 24.04
N MET A 162 -5.45 19.34 24.51
CA MET A 162 -6.20 19.34 25.76
C MET A 162 -5.21 19.12 26.89
N SER A 163 -4.87 20.18 27.62
CA SER A 163 -4.01 20.09 28.80
C SER A 163 -4.88 20.07 30.05
N LEU A 164 -4.66 19.08 30.93
CA LEU A 164 -5.21 19.13 32.27
C LEU A 164 -4.34 20.09 33.09
N SER A 165 -4.92 21.20 33.54
CA SER A 165 -4.26 22.11 34.46
C SER A 165 -4.91 21.97 35.84
N PRO A 166 -4.13 21.79 36.92
CA PRO A 166 -4.65 21.96 38.26
C PRO A 166 -5.24 23.36 38.38
N ARG A 167 -6.51 23.46 38.81
CA ARG A 167 -7.17 24.75 39.03
C ARG A 167 -8.15 24.62 40.18
N LYS A 168 -8.18 25.61 41.08
CA LYS A 168 -9.23 25.66 42.11
C LYS A 168 -10.58 25.92 41.45
N ILE A 169 -11.58 25.08 41.73
CA ILE A 169 -12.98 25.27 41.34
C ILE A 169 -13.72 25.63 42.63
N GLY A 170 -13.95 26.92 42.85
CA GLY A 170 -14.33 27.41 44.18
C GLY A 170 -13.18 27.23 45.18
N GLU A 171 -13.47 26.66 46.35
CA GLU A 171 -12.45 26.38 47.38
C GLU A 171 -11.81 24.99 47.29
N ALA A 172 -12.35 24.09 46.45
CA ALA A 172 -11.84 22.73 46.31
C ALA A 172 -10.75 22.62 45.22
N PRO A 173 -9.77 21.72 45.39
CA PRO A 173 -8.84 21.38 44.32
C PRO A 173 -9.61 20.70 43.18
N GLY A 174 -9.47 21.23 41.97
CA GLY A 174 -10.10 20.70 40.77
C GLY A 174 -9.11 20.55 39.60
N LEU A 175 -9.57 19.87 38.56
CA LEU A 175 -8.86 19.74 37.29
C LEU A 175 -9.65 20.50 36.23
N ALA A 176 -9.02 21.48 35.58
CA ALA A 176 -9.61 22.17 34.44
C ALA A 176 -9.07 21.58 33.14
N LEU A 177 -9.98 21.27 32.23
CA LEU A 177 -9.66 20.84 30.88
C LEU A 177 -9.43 22.10 30.03
N VAL A 178 -8.17 22.38 29.71
CA VAL A 178 -7.81 23.56 28.92
C VAL A 178 -7.59 23.12 27.47
N ALA A 179 -8.55 23.46 26.61
CA ALA A 179 -8.36 23.38 25.17
C ALA A 179 -7.67 24.66 24.69
N ARG A 180 -6.44 24.55 24.19
CA ARG A 180 -5.79 25.67 23.49
C ARG A 180 -6.13 25.58 22.01
N TRP A 181 -7.04 26.44 21.57
CA TRP A 181 -7.29 26.72 20.16
C TRP A 181 -6.38 27.87 19.75
N ARG A 182 -5.69 27.75 18.61
CA ARG A 182 -4.85 28.80 18.05
C ARG A 182 -5.52 29.41 16.84
#